data_AF-A0A2D7A1X8-F1
#
_entry.id   AF-A0A2D7A1X8-F1
#
_cell.length_a   1.000
_cell.length_b   1.000
_cell.length_c   1.000
_cell.angle_alpha   90.00
_cell.angle_beta   90.00
_cell.angle_gamma   90.00
#
_symmetry.space_group_name_H-M   'P 1'
#
loop_
_entity.id
_entity.type
_entity.pdbx_description
1 polymer ?
#
loop_
_entity_poly.entity_id
_entity_poly.type
_entity_poly.pdbx_seq_one_letter_code
_entity_poly.pdbx_strand_id
1 'polypeptide(L)'
;MKVFAFQKNTDLHALSAGTTITNFLKCEKIKKCRRFVFWDIEVATDNQKKWMDQLLAKTYYLLNTNKEDYYLESIPTSQKEGQFHVLVQINNTLFEDQSDLIKKINDKCQTQVTQLKKSLLWDLVVDANSLEEATTYVQQQLLDSAKHPFLLNPIFEKSEILSSTAIISG
;
A
#
# COMPACT_ATOMS: atom_id res chain seq x y z
N MET A 1 -10.34 -6.71 6.93
CA MET A 1 -9.13 -7.53 6.66
C MET A 1 -8.26 -6.76 5.70
N LYS A 2 -6.98 -6.63 6.01
CA LYS A 2 -6.02 -5.85 5.22
C LYS A 2 -5.08 -6.77 4.44
N VAL A 3 -4.93 -6.55 3.15
CA VAL A 3 -4.00 -7.30 2.28
C VAL A 3 -3.03 -6.35 1.60
N PHE A 4 -1.74 -6.58 1.77
CA PHE A 4 -0.66 -5.79 1.16
C PHE A 4 0.05 -6.62 0.10
N ALA A 5 -0.40 -6.52 -1.16
CA ALA A 5 0.20 -7.27 -2.26
C ALA A 5 1.41 -6.53 -2.84
N PHE A 6 2.48 -7.26 -3.13
CA PHE A 6 3.73 -6.73 -3.68
C PHE A 6 4.31 -7.65 -4.76
N GLN A 7 5.10 -7.10 -5.66
CA GLN A 7 5.77 -7.90 -6.70
C GLN A 7 6.92 -8.72 -6.08
N LYS A 8 7.00 -10.00 -6.44
CA LYS A 8 8.10 -10.89 -6.02
C LYS A 8 9.43 -10.48 -6.67
N ASN A 9 9.34 -9.99 -7.90
CA ASN A 9 10.46 -9.45 -8.65
C ASN A 9 10.56 -7.93 -8.44
N THR A 10 11.59 -7.31 -9.03
CA THR A 10 11.79 -5.87 -8.99
C THR A 10 10.56 -5.08 -9.45
N ASP A 11 9.97 -4.28 -8.56
CA ASP A 11 8.91 -3.34 -8.92
C ASP A 11 9.51 -2.10 -9.61
N LEU A 12 9.35 -2.04 -10.92
CA LEU A 12 9.86 -0.95 -11.76
C LEU A 12 9.22 0.41 -11.41
N HIS A 13 7.97 0.43 -10.92
CA HIS A 13 7.34 1.67 -10.48
C HIS A 13 7.98 2.17 -9.19
N ALA A 14 8.25 1.27 -8.24
CA ALA A 14 8.94 1.64 -7.00
C ALA A 14 10.38 2.10 -7.27
N LEU A 15 11.09 1.43 -8.19
CA LEU A 15 12.43 1.82 -8.60
C LEU A 15 12.45 3.21 -9.28
N SER A 16 11.53 3.44 -10.22
CA SER A 16 11.39 4.73 -10.92
C SER A 16 11.00 5.84 -9.95
N ALA A 17 10.11 5.54 -9.00
CA ALA A 17 9.68 6.49 -7.98
C ALA A 17 10.84 6.86 -7.05
N GLY A 18 11.54 5.86 -6.52
CA GLY A 18 12.72 6.06 -5.67
C GLY A 18 13.81 6.88 -6.36
N THR A 19 14.13 6.54 -7.61
CA THR A 19 15.10 7.30 -8.41
C THR A 19 14.71 8.76 -8.57
N THR A 20 13.42 9.03 -8.78
CA THR A 20 12.95 10.40 -8.96
C THR A 20 12.98 11.21 -7.68
N ILE A 21 12.56 10.59 -6.58
CA ILE A 21 12.62 11.18 -5.24
C ILE A 21 14.05 11.57 -4.89
N THR A 22 15.02 10.68 -5.10
CA THR A 22 16.42 10.96 -4.74
C THR A 22 17.09 11.92 -5.73
N ASN A 23 16.97 11.68 -7.03
CA ASN A 23 17.83 12.33 -8.02
C ASN A 23 17.25 13.64 -8.55
N PHE A 24 15.93 13.72 -8.72
CA PHE A 24 15.26 14.90 -9.28
C PHE A 24 14.68 15.79 -8.17
N LEU A 25 14.01 15.20 -7.17
CA LEU A 25 13.45 15.96 -6.05
C LEU A 25 14.47 16.26 -4.94
N LYS A 26 15.67 15.66 -5.01
CA LYS A 26 16.75 15.85 -4.02
C LYS A 26 16.33 15.51 -2.59
N CYS A 27 15.40 14.56 -2.43
CA CYS A 27 14.92 14.11 -1.14
C CYS A 27 15.84 13.04 -0.54
N GLU A 28 17.08 13.41 -0.21
CA GLU A 28 18.16 12.49 0.15
C GLU A 28 17.93 11.72 1.47
N LYS A 29 17.01 12.20 2.33
CA LYS A 29 16.63 11.50 3.56
C LYS A 29 15.82 10.22 3.27
N ILE A 30 15.19 10.11 2.10
CA ILE A 30 14.40 8.92 1.74
C ILE A 30 15.35 7.84 1.19
N LYS A 31 15.52 6.77 1.96
CA LYS A 31 16.48 5.69 1.67
C LYS A 31 15.87 4.51 0.96
N LYS A 32 14.59 4.23 1.19
CA LYS A 32 13.88 3.13 0.52
C LYS A 32 12.47 3.58 0.17
N CYS A 33 11.99 3.07 -0.95
CA CYS A 33 10.64 3.28 -1.45
C CYS A 33 10.10 1.91 -1.88
N ARG A 34 9.04 1.44 -1.22
CA ARG A 34 8.33 0.22 -1.57
C ARG A 34 6.89 0.56 -1.89
N ARG A 35 6.31 -0.20 -2.82
CA ARG A 35 4.94 -0.04 -3.25
C ARG A 35 4.16 -1.32 -3.00
N PHE A 36 2.93 -1.16 -2.55
CA PHE A 36 1.96 -2.23 -2.39
C PHE A 36 0.65 -1.86 -3.09
N VAL A 37 -0.02 -2.87 -3.63
CA VAL A 37 -1.47 -2.78 -3.86
C VAL A 37 -2.13 -3.14 -2.53
N PHE A 38 -2.87 -2.20 -1.96
CA PHE A 38 -3.52 -2.36 -0.68
C PHE A 38 -5.01 -2.64 -0.90
N TRP A 39 -5.48 -3.74 -0.30
CA TRP A 39 -6.90 -4.08 -0.25
C TRP A 39 -7.41 -4.04 1.18
N ASP A 40 -8.50 -3.30 1.39
CA ASP A 40 -9.30 -3.34 2.60
C ASP A 40 -10.62 -4.06 2.31
N ILE A 41 -10.79 -5.21 2.96
CA ILE A 41 -11.80 -6.22 2.64
C ILE A 41 -12.66 -6.46 3.87
N GLU A 42 -13.97 -6.23 3.74
CA GLU A 42 -14.94 -6.70 4.72
C GLU A 42 -15.57 -7.99 4.23
N VAL A 43 -15.38 -9.05 5.00
CA VAL A 43 -15.86 -10.38 4.68
C VAL A 43 -16.27 -11.11 5.95
N ALA A 44 -17.41 -11.78 5.89
CA ALA A 44 -17.87 -12.62 6.99
C ALA A 44 -17.02 -13.91 7.04
N THR A 45 -15.95 -13.88 7.82
CA THR A 45 -15.09 -15.04 8.06
C THR A 45 -14.44 -15.00 9.43
N ASP A 46 -14.37 -16.15 10.08
CA ASP A 46 -13.67 -16.31 11.36
C ASP A 46 -12.16 -16.56 11.18
N ASN A 47 -11.72 -16.84 9.94
CA ASN A 47 -10.31 -17.12 9.63
C ASN A 47 -9.90 -16.48 8.30
N GLN A 48 -9.35 -15.27 8.42
CA GLN A 48 -8.85 -14.44 7.32
C GLN A 48 -7.80 -15.14 6.45
N LYS A 49 -6.85 -15.86 7.06
CA LYS A 49 -5.79 -16.57 6.32
C LYS A 49 -6.37 -17.71 5.48
N LYS A 50 -7.23 -18.54 6.06
CA LYS A 50 -7.90 -19.63 5.35
C LYS A 50 -8.78 -19.10 4.21
N TRP A 51 -9.50 -18.01 4.44
CA TRP A 51 -10.29 -17.35 3.40
C TRP A 51 -9.40 -16.89 2.24
N MET A 52 -8.28 -16.23 2.55
CA MET A 52 -7.35 -15.76 1.54
C MET A 52 -6.75 -16.92 0.73
N ASP A 53 -6.35 -18.01 1.38
CA ASP A 53 -5.82 -19.19 0.69
C ASP A 53 -6.86 -19.80 -0.27
N GLN A 54 -8.14 -19.82 0.11
CA GLN A 54 -9.24 -20.26 -0.77
C GLN A 54 -9.44 -19.33 -1.97
N LEU A 55 -9.40 -18.01 -1.74
CA LEU A 55 -9.52 -17.00 -2.79
C LEU A 55 -8.41 -17.17 -3.83
N LEU A 56 -7.17 -17.33 -3.38
CA LEU A 56 -5.98 -17.46 -4.23
C LEU A 56 -5.92 -18.80 -4.97
N ALA A 57 -6.46 -19.87 -4.38
CA ALA A 57 -6.56 -21.17 -5.04
C ALA A 57 -7.57 -21.16 -6.20
N LYS A 58 -8.58 -20.28 -6.15
CA LYS A 58 -9.70 -20.26 -7.10
C LYS A 58 -9.66 -19.09 -8.09
N THR A 59 -8.95 -18.02 -7.78
CA THR A 59 -9.01 -16.77 -8.53
C THR A 59 -7.68 -16.03 -8.56
N TYR A 60 -7.56 -15.11 -9.51
CA TYR A 60 -6.46 -14.12 -9.61
C TYR A 60 -7.00 -12.69 -9.48
N TYR A 61 -8.15 -12.52 -8.83
CA TYR A 61 -8.90 -11.27 -8.85
C TYR A 61 -8.27 -10.17 -8.01
N LEU A 62 -7.67 -10.51 -6.86
CA LEU A 62 -7.04 -9.53 -5.98
C LEU A 62 -5.51 -9.49 -6.13
N LEU A 63 -4.88 -10.62 -6.44
CA LEU A 63 -3.46 -10.71 -6.75
C LEU A 63 -3.16 -11.95 -7.59
N ASN A 64 -2.04 -11.92 -8.31
CA ASN A 64 -1.53 -13.03 -9.09
C ASN A 64 -0.32 -13.68 -8.39
N THR A 65 -0.54 -14.82 -7.75
CA THR A 65 0.49 -15.52 -6.95
C THR A 65 1.75 -15.94 -7.73
N ASN A 66 1.70 -15.98 -9.06
CA ASN A 66 2.87 -16.25 -9.90
C ASN A 66 3.82 -15.04 -9.98
N LYS A 67 3.31 -13.81 -9.81
CA LYS A 67 4.07 -12.56 -9.94
C LYS A 67 4.17 -11.77 -8.63
N GLU A 68 3.20 -11.98 -7.75
CA GLU A 68 2.98 -11.21 -6.54
C GLU A 68 2.97 -12.14 -5.33
N ASP A 69 3.35 -11.57 -4.20
CA ASP A 69 3.16 -12.12 -2.88
C ASP A 69 2.40 -11.11 -2.01
N TYR A 70 2.09 -11.45 -0.78
CA TYR A 70 1.30 -10.58 0.08
C TYR A 70 1.62 -10.71 1.57
N TYR A 71 1.31 -9.65 2.30
CA TYR A 71 1.16 -9.68 3.75
C TYR A 71 -0.31 -9.52 4.14
N LEU A 72 -0.69 -10.12 5.28
CA LEU A 72 -2.02 -9.94 5.89
C LEU A 72 -1.89 -9.11 7.15
N GLU A 73 -2.83 -8.19 7.33
CA GLU A 73 -3.00 -7.31 8.50
C GLU A 73 -1.87 -6.32 8.76
N SER A 74 -0.62 -6.70 8.53
CA SER A 74 0.55 -5.85 8.74
C SER A 74 1.69 -6.09 7.76
N ILE A 75 2.54 -5.08 7.58
CA ILE A 75 3.77 -5.16 6.79
C ILE A 75 4.95 -5.37 7.76
N PRO A 76 5.83 -6.36 7.54
CA PRO A 76 7.02 -6.53 8.37
C PRO A 76 8.01 -5.40 8.10
N THR A 77 8.47 -4.75 9.17
CA THR A 77 9.47 -3.67 9.09
C THR A 77 10.69 -4.02 9.90
N SER A 78 11.88 -3.81 9.34
CA SER A 78 13.12 -3.83 10.10
C SER A 78 13.34 -2.46 10.74
N GLN A 79 13.20 -2.36 12.06
CA GLN A 79 13.57 -1.13 12.76
C GLN A 79 15.09 -0.99 12.78
N LYS A 80 15.59 0.12 12.24
CA LYS A 80 16.98 0.53 12.36
C LYS A 80 17.00 1.88 13.04
N GLU A 81 17.91 2.06 13.99
CA GLU A 81 18.07 3.34 14.68
C GLU A 81 18.26 4.49 13.67
N GLY A 82 17.52 5.57 13.86
CA GLY A 82 17.50 6.73 12.96
C GLY A 82 16.73 6.53 11.65
N GLN A 83 16.06 5.39 11.43
CA GLN A 83 15.24 5.14 10.24
C GLN A 83 13.78 4.88 10.62
N PHE A 84 12.88 5.64 10.00
CA PHE A 84 11.45 5.59 10.27
C PHE A 84 10.68 5.25 9.00
N HIS A 85 9.68 4.37 9.14
CA HIS A 85 8.77 4.01 8.07
C HIS A 85 7.57 4.97 8.06
N VAL A 86 7.35 5.63 6.93
CA VAL A 86 6.19 6.49 6.69
C VAL A 86 5.33 5.84 5.62
N LEU A 87 4.11 5.49 6.00
CA LEU A 87 3.15 4.82 5.13
C LEU A 87 2.22 5.85 4.49
N VAL A 88 2.24 5.96 3.16
CA VAL A 88 1.40 6.89 2.40
C VAL A 88 0.40 6.09 1.56
N GLN A 89 -0.88 6.18 1.92
CA GLN A 89 -1.96 5.58 1.15
C GLN A 89 -2.47 6.56 0.09
N ILE A 90 -2.60 6.07 -1.13
CA ILE A 90 -3.15 6.80 -2.27
C ILE A 90 -4.47 6.17 -2.66
N ASN A 91 -5.54 6.94 -2.51
CA ASN A 91 -6.91 6.55 -2.83
C ASN A 91 -7.36 7.24 -4.10
N ASN A 92 -7.99 6.48 -5.00
CA ASN A 92 -8.68 7.07 -6.15
C ASN A 92 -9.97 7.75 -5.67
N THR A 93 -10.20 8.98 -6.09
CA THR A 93 -11.40 9.76 -5.80
C THR A 93 -12.53 9.45 -6.77
N LEU A 94 -12.20 8.90 -7.94
CA LEU A 94 -13.18 8.29 -8.82
C LEU A 94 -13.67 7.03 -8.14
N PHE A 95 -14.96 6.99 -7.83
CA PHE A 95 -15.59 5.85 -7.22
C PHE A 95 -15.50 4.66 -8.18
N GLU A 96 -14.58 3.74 -7.94
CA GLU A 96 -14.58 2.44 -8.61
C GLU A 96 -15.60 1.56 -7.91
N ASP A 97 -16.75 1.35 -8.56
CA ASP A 97 -17.72 0.37 -8.10
C ASP A 97 -17.12 -1.05 -8.20
N GLN A 98 -16.84 -1.65 -7.05
CA GLN A 98 -16.30 -3.00 -6.96
C GLN A 98 -17.41 -4.07 -6.90
N SER A 99 -18.69 -3.71 -7.06
CA SER A 99 -19.83 -4.63 -6.92
C SER A 99 -19.73 -5.85 -7.83
N ASP A 100 -19.31 -5.67 -9.08
CA ASP A 100 -19.13 -6.78 -10.02
C ASP A 100 -18.00 -7.73 -9.58
N LEU A 101 -16.91 -7.18 -9.03
CA LEU A 101 -15.78 -7.96 -8.54
C LEU A 101 -16.18 -8.73 -7.27
N ILE A 102 -16.89 -8.07 -6.35
CA ILE A 102 -17.46 -8.67 -5.15
C ILE A 102 -18.37 -9.84 -5.53
N LYS A 103 -19.30 -9.64 -6.48
CA LYS A 103 -20.19 -10.70 -6.96
C LYS A 103 -19.41 -11.89 -7.51
N LYS A 104 -18.41 -11.65 -8.37
CA LYS A 104 -17.55 -12.70 -8.92
C LYS A 104 -16.77 -13.47 -7.85
N ILE A 105 -16.28 -12.77 -6.82
CA ILE A 105 -15.58 -13.40 -5.70
C ILE A 105 -16.55 -14.25 -4.89
N ASN A 106 -17.71 -13.71 -4.52
CA ASN A 106 -18.73 -14.40 -3.73
C ASN A 106 -19.22 -15.66 -4.46
N ASP A 107 -19.52 -15.56 -5.76
CA ASP A 107 -19.99 -16.70 -6.56
C ASP A 107 -18.93 -17.80 -6.67
N LYS A 108 -17.65 -17.45 -6.95
CA LYS A 108 -16.58 -18.44 -7.12
C LYS A 108 -16.10 -19.04 -5.81
N CYS A 109 -16.00 -18.22 -4.76
CA CYS A 109 -15.41 -18.62 -3.49
C CYS A 109 -16.44 -19.11 -2.49
N GLN A 110 -17.74 -18.93 -2.76
CA GLN A 110 -18.85 -19.23 -1.84
C GLN A 110 -18.65 -18.49 -0.51
N THR A 111 -18.49 -17.17 -0.61
CA THR A 111 -18.21 -16.28 0.52
C THR A 111 -19.11 -15.06 0.49
N GLN A 112 -19.05 -14.23 1.52
CA GLN A 112 -19.84 -13.02 1.67
C GLN A 112 -18.91 -11.83 1.94
N VAL A 113 -18.24 -11.38 0.88
CA VAL A 113 -17.58 -10.08 0.86
C VAL A 113 -18.66 -9.01 0.75
N THR A 114 -18.66 -8.05 1.68
CA THR A 114 -19.58 -6.92 1.72
C THR A 114 -18.91 -5.62 1.27
N GLN A 115 -17.58 -5.52 1.41
CA GLN A 115 -16.81 -4.36 0.98
C GLN A 115 -15.47 -4.81 0.42
N LEU A 116 -15.07 -4.15 -0.67
CA LEU A 116 -13.75 -4.27 -1.25
C LEU A 116 -13.28 -2.86 -1.65
N LYS A 117 -12.21 -2.38 -1.00
CA LYS A 117 -11.58 -1.10 -1.30
C LYS A 117 -10.15 -1.36 -1.77
N LYS A 118 -9.81 -0.77 -2.90
CA LYS A 118 -8.46 -0.83 -3.48
C LYS A 118 -7.78 0.52 -3.33
N SER A 119 -6.52 0.51 -2.93
CA SER A 119 -5.66 1.67 -2.93
C SER A 119 -4.21 1.29 -3.23
N LEU A 120 -3.37 2.27 -3.45
CA LEU A 120 -1.93 2.08 -3.48
C LEU A 120 -1.35 2.50 -2.14
N LEU A 121 -0.34 1.77 -1.66
CA LEU A 121 0.35 2.11 -0.42
C LEU A 121 1.85 2.21 -0.70
N TRP A 122 2.43 3.32 -0.32
CA TRP A 122 3.87 3.54 -0.34
C TRP A 122 4.44 3.38 1.06
N ASP A 123 5.48 2.56 1.20
CA ASP A 123 6.29 2.47 2.41
C ASP A 123 7.63 3.17 2.13
N LEU A 124 7.80 4.32 2.76
CA LEU A 124 8.96 5.19 2.63
C LEU A 124 9.82 5.07 3.88
N VAL A 125 11.07 4.66 3.72
CA VAL A 125 12.04 4.65 4.83
C VAL A 125 12.82 5.96 4.79
N VAL A 126 12.74 6.71 5.89
CA VAL A 126 13.30 8.06 6.02
C VAL A 126 14.31 8.10 7.15
N ASP A 127 15.50 8.64 6.88
CA ASP A 127 16.46 8.99 7.92
C ASP A 127 15.98 10.23 8.67
N ALA A 128 15.70 10.09 9.97
CA ALA A 128 15.19 11.16 10.83
C ALA A 128 15.51 10.85 12.31
N ASN A 129 15.25 11.79 13.21
CA ASN A 129 15.40 11.58 14.66
C ASN A 129 14.12 11.08 15.34
N SER A 130 12.97 11.24 14.69
CA SER A 130 11.68 10.78 15.16
C SER A 130 10.74 10.44 14.02
N LEU A 131 9.69 9.67 14.32
CA LEU A 131 8.62 9.37 13.37
C LEU A 131 7.87 10.63 12.92
N GLU A 132 7.70 11.58 13.84
CA GLU A 132 7.07 12.88 13.55
C GLU A 132 7.90 13.66 12.54
N GLU A 133 9.22 13.77 12.76
CA GLU A 133 10.13 14.43 11.82
C GLU A 133 10.07 13.76 10.43
N ALA A 134 10.11 12.43 10.39
CA ALA A 134 10.00 11.67 9.14
C ALA A 134 8.67 11.92 8.42
N THR A 135 7.57 11.93 9.16
CA THR A 135 6.21 12.16 8.63
C THR A 135 6.07 13.57 8.07
N THR A 136 6.49 14.59 8.83
CA THR A 136 6.49 15.98 8.38
C THR A 136 7.36 16.16 7.13
N TYR A 137 8.51 15.51 7.08
CA TYR A 137 9.39 15.55 5.91
C TYR A 137 8.72 14.99 4.66
N VAL A 138 8.10 13.80 4.75
CA VAL A 138 7.35 13.20 3.63
C VAL A 138 6.19 14.08 3.19
N GLN A 139 5.40 14.58 4.15
CA GLN A 139 4.26 15.46 3.87
C GLN A 139 4.70 16.69 3.07
N GLN A 140 5.70 17.42 3.56
CA GLN A 140 6.15 18.67 2.94
C GLN A 140 6.85 18.46 1.60
N GLN A 141 7.67 17.42 1.48
CA GLN A 141 8.52 17.24 0.30
C GLN A 141 7.84 16.48 -0.84
N LEU A 142 6.91 15.57 -0.53
CA LEU A 142 6.31 14.68 -1.53
C LEU A 142 4.81 14.88 -1.76
N LEU A 143 4.07 15.33 -0.75
CA LEU A 143 2.60 15.41 -0.82
C LEU A 143 2.12 16.86 -1.02
N ASP A 144 2.64 17.80 -0.24
CA ASP A 144 2.26 19.22 -0.30
C ASP A 144 3.17 20.06 -1.21
N SER A 145 4.10 19.41 -1.91
CA SER A 145 5.06 20.12 -2.76
C SER A 145 4.35 20.88 -3.87
N ALA A 146 4.59 22.19 -3.93
CA ALA A 146 4.13 23.07 -5.01
C ALA A 146 4.62 22.63 -6.41
N LYS A 147 5.58 21.69 -6.47
CA LYS A 147 6.17 21.14 -7.70
C LYS A 147 5.42 19.93 -8.28
N HIS A 148 4.16 19.74 -7.89
CA HIS A 148 3.30 18.59 -8.14
C HIS A 148 3.57 17.42 -7.17
N PRO A 149 2.51 16.84 -6.57
CA PRO A 149 2.66 15.65 -5.74
C PRO A 149 3.14 14.49 -6.62
N PHE A 150 4.27 13.89 -6.26
CA PHE A 150 4.95 12.92 -7.14
C PHE A 150 4.36 11.50 -7.02
N LEU A 151 3.75 11.19 -5.89
CA LEU A 151 3.24 9.86 -5.58
C LEU A 151 1.78 9.65 -5.99
N LEU A 152 1.11 10.69 -6.49
CA LEU A 152 -0.30 10.65 -6.83
C LEU A 152 -0.63 11.53 -8.04
N ASN A 153 -1.70 11.19 -8.74
CA ASN A 153 -2.32 12.05 -9.73
C ASN A 153 -3.26 13.04 -9.04
N PRO A 154 -2.95 14.34 -8.99
CA PRO A 154 -3.71 15.31 -8.20
C PRO A 154 -5.15 15.54 -8.72
N ILE A 155 -5.48 15.06 -9.92
CA ILE A 155 -6.82 15.23 -10.51
C ILE A 155 -7.81 14.25 -9.88
N PHE A 156 -7.39 13.01 -9.67
CA PHE A 156 -8.29 11.93 -9.24
C PHE A 156 -7.73 11.06 -8.11
N GLU A 157 -6.64 11.44 -7.48
CA GLU A 157 -6.10 10.71 -6.33
C GLU A 157 -5.93 11.64 -5.14
N LYS A 158 -6.07 11.06 -3.94
CA LYS A 158 -5.80 11.72 -2.67
C LYS A 158 -4.83 10.87 -1.87
N SER A 159 -3.91 11.52 -1.18
CA SER A 159 -3.00 10.86 -0.24
C SER A 159 -3.48 11.02 1.19
N GLU A 160 -3.14 10.03 2.00
CA GLU A 160 -3.28 10.02 3.46
C GLU A 160 -2.05 9.33 4.05
N ILE A 161 -1.45 9.92 5.08
CA ILE A 161 -0.40 9.25 5.85
C ILE A 161 -1.06 8.39 6.93
N LEU A 162 -0.78 7.09 6.89
CA LEU A 162 -1.34 6.14 7.85
C LEU A 162 -0.49 6.12 9.13
N SER A 163 -1.16 6.02 10.28
CA SER A 163 -0.47 5.81 11.55
C SER A 163 0.25 4.46 11.54
N SER A 164 1.56 4.50 11.83
CA SER A 164 2.46 3.34 11.83
C SER A 164 1.99 2.20 12.76
N THR A 165 1.30 2.54 13.85
CA THR A 165 0.70 1.59 14.80
C THR A 165 -0.43 0.75 14.19
N ALA A 166 -1.07 1.18 13.09
CA ALA A 166 -2.22 0.50 12.52
C ALA A 166 -1.86 -0.65 11.54
N ILE A 167 -0.58 -0.78 11.16
CA ILE A 167 -0.15 -1.56 9.99
C ILE A 167 1.20 -2.27 10.20
N ILE A 168 1.97 -1.95 11.23
CA ILE A 168 3.32 -2.50 11.38
C ILE A 168 3.34 -3.47 12.56
N SER A 169 3.76 -4.71 12.31
CA SER A 169 4.15 -5.66 13.35
C SER A 169 5.68 -5.81 13.31
N GLY A 170 6.31 -5.66 14.49
CA GLY A 170 7.74 -5.82 14.70
C GLY A 170 8.17 -7.28 14.77
#